data_AF-A0A5C6CY76-F1
#
_entry.id   AF-A0A5C6CY76-F1
#
_cell.length_a   1.000
_cell.length_b   1.000
_cell.length_c   1.000
_cell.angle_alpha   90.00
_cell.angle_beta   90.00
_cell.angle_gamma   90.00
#
_symmetry.space_group_name_H-M   'P 1'
#
loop_
_entity.id
_entity.type
_entity.pdbx_description
1 polymer ?
#
loop_
_entity_poly.entity_id
_entity_poly.type
_entity_poly.pdbx_seq_one_letter_code
_entity_poly.pdbx_strand_id
1 'polypeptide(L)'
;MLVAVVAAGCVSSATRTTHNHKNPDAMHSSVASLVPAGTSLQDATALMEGEGFDCKVTRNGVFREMRHWADKGPDHEDLDFLRCRRINSNAGFLMGRVWNVAIVLDGDVTNGEVLVSHFVDGP
;
A
#
# COMPACT_ATOMS: atom_id res chain seq x y z
N MET A 1 35.64 33.69 -19.15
CA MET A 1 35.70 32.28 -18.76
C MET A 1 34.54 32.05 -17.81
N LEU A 2 33.45 31.41 -18.26
CA LEU A 2 32.24 31.17 -17.47
C LEU A 2 32.12 29.65 -17.30
N VAL A 3 32.34 29.17 -16.08
CA VAL A 3 32.17 27.75 -15.73
C VAL A 3 30.73 27.58 -15.28
N ALA A 4 29.88 27.04 -16.15
CA ALA A 4 28.55 26.58 -15.78
C ALA A 4 28.70 25.25 -15.06
N VAL A 5 28.53 25.26 -13.73
CA VAL A 5 28.42 24.04 -12.94
C VAL A 5 27.01 23.49 -13.14
N VAL A 6 26.87 22.55 -14.08
CA VAL A 6 25.64 21.77 -14.22
C VAL A 6 25.63 20.77 -13.06
N ALA A 7 24.94 21.13 -11.98
CA ALA A 7 24.60 20.18 -10.94
C ALA A 7 23.64 19.15 -11.55
N ALA A 8 24.19 18.05 -12.06
CA ALA A 8 23.44 16.85 -12.36
C ALA A 8 22.94 16.29 -11.03
N GLY A 9 21.76 16.76 -10.61
CA GLY A 9 21.00 16.12 -9.55
C GLY A 9 20.66 14.72 -10.01
N CYS A 10 21.42 13.73 -9.56
CA CYS A 10 21.02 12.34 -9.65
C CYS A 10 19.71 12.22 -8.87
N VAL A 11 18.58 12.32 -9.57
CA VAL A 11 17.31 11.79 -9.09
C VAL A 11 17.53 10.28 -9.06
N SER A 12 18.08 9.79 -7.95
CA SER A 12 17.95 8.39 -7.58
C SER A 12 16.46 8.11 -7.70
N SER A 13 16.07 7.29 -8.68
CA SER A 13 14.73 6.71 -8.69
C SER A 13 14.62 6.00 -7.34
N ALA A 14 13.96 6.64 -6.38
CA ALA A 14 13.78 6.09 -5.06
C ALA A 14 13.11 4.74 -5.30
N THR A 15 13.81 3.66 -4.96
CA THR A 15 13.24 2.33 -4.96
C THR A 15 12.03 2.38 -4.04
N ARG A 16 10.85 2.38 -4.64
CA ARG A 16 9.57 2.40 -3.93
C ARG A 16 9.57 1.31 -2.86
N THR A 17 9.30 1.70 -1.61
CA THR A 17 9.51 0.88 -0.41
C THR A 17 8.70 -0.42 -0.42
N THR A 18 7.53 -0.38 -1.07
CA THR A 18 6.57 -1.47 -1.13
C THR A 18 6.68 -2.29 -2.41
N HIS A 19 7.51 -1.89 -3.36
CA HIS A 19 7.63 -2.60 -4.65
C HIS A 19 8.31 -3.96 -4.48
N ASN A 20 7.94 -4.91 -5.36
CA ASN A 20 8.52 -6.27 -5.43
C ASN A 20 8.33 -7.16 -4.20
N HIS A 21 7.58 -6.72 -3.18
CA HIS A 21 7.17 -7.61 -2.09
C HIS A 21 6.42 -8.82 -2.64
N LYS A 22 6.73 -9.99 -2.07
CA LYS A 22 6.03 -11.25 -2.33
C LYS A 22 5.32 -11.78 -1.07
N ASN A 23 5.72 -11.30 0.11
CA ASN A 23 5.20 -11.72 1.40
C ASN A 23 4.29 -10.61 1.98
N PRO A 24 3.05 -10.90 2.41
CA PRO A 24 2.18 -9.94 3.08
C PRO A 24 2.77 -9.35 4.36
N ASP A 25 3.56 -10.07 5.13
CA ASP A 25 4.14 -9.54 6.39
C ASP A 25 5.21 -8.46 6.10
N ALA A 26 5.95 -8.62 4.99
CA ALA A 26 6.89 -7.62 4.51
C ALA A 26 6.15 -6.37 4.00
N MET A 27 5.04 -6.57 3.27
CA MET A 27 4.18 -5.47 2.84
C MET A 27 3.62 -4.71 4.04
N HIS A 28 3.08 -5.42 5.04
CA HIS A 28 2.57 -4.84 6.27
C HIS A 28 3.63 -3.97 6.93
N SER A 29 4.83 -4.51 7.15
CA SER A 29 5.92 -3.80 7.82
C SER A 29 6.37 -2.57 7.05
N SER A 30 6.46 -2.66 5.72
CA SER A 30 6.79 -1.52 4.85
C SER A 30 5.71 -0.43 4.89
N VAL A 31 4.43 -0.80 4.84
CA VAL A 31 3.33 0.19 4.91
C VAL A 31 3.28 0.84 6.28
N ALA A 32 3.37 0.07 7.37
CA ALA A 32 3.36 0.62 8.73
C ALA A 32 4.55 1.57 8.99
N SER A 33 5.70 1.30 8.37
CA SER A 33 6.85 2.22 8.42
C SER A 33 6.68 3.44 7.53
N LEU A 34 5.99 3.33 6.40
CA LEU A 34 5.76 4.43 5.46
C LEU A 34 4.68 5.38 5.98
N VAL A 35 3.62 4.83 6.58
CA VAL A 35 2.47 5.54 7.11
C VAL A 35 2.33 5.20 8.60
N PRO A 36 3.14 5.81 9.47
CA PRO A 36 3.04 5.60 10.91
C PRO A 36 1.74 6.18 11.48
N ALA A 37 1.39 5.79 12.70
CA ALA A 37 0.27 6.35 13.44
C ALA A 37 0.34 7.88 13.54
N GLY A 38 -0.82 8.54 13.47
CA GLY A 38 -0.97 9.99 13.50
C GLY A 38 -0.67 10.69 12.17
N THR A 39 -0.39 9.93 11.10
CA THR A 39 -0.23 10.49 9.75
C THR A 39 -1.59 10.98 9.26
N SER A 40 -1.66 12.18 8.68
CA SER A 40 -2.93 12.70 8.16
C SER A 40 -3.44 11.83 7.01
N LEU A 41 -4.76 11.73 6.86
CA LEU A 41 -5.37 10.98 5.76
C LEU A 41 -4.87 11.45 4.39
N GLN A 42 -4.67 12.77 4.24
CA GLN A 42 -4.14 13.35 3.00
C GLN A 42 -2.71 12.89 2.74
N ASP A 43 -1.83 12.94 3.74
CA ASP A 43 -0.44 12.52 3.60
C ASP A 43 -0.32 11.01 3.38
N ALA A 44 -1.10 10.22 4.14
CA ALA A 44 -1.17 8.77 3.97
C ALA A 44 -1.59 8.38 2.54
N THR A 45 -2.59 9.09 1.99
CA THR A 45 -3.03 8.90 0.60
C THR A 45 -1.89 9.23 -0.36
N ALA A 46 -1.25 10.39 -0.22
CA ALA A 46 -0.16 10.81 -1.11
C ALA A 46 1.05 9.86 -1.06
N LEU A 47 1.42 9.37 0.13
CA LEU A 47 2.52 8.41 0.31
C LEU A 47 2.21 7.08 -0.38
N MET A 48 1.01 6.55 -0.19
CA MET A 48 0.60 5.27 -0.78
C MET A 48 0.40 5.36 -2.30
N GLU A 49 -0.15 6.47 -2.81
CA GLU A 49 -0.26 6.73 -4.24
C GLU A 49 1.12 6.92 -4.89
N GLY A 50 2.08 7.54 -4.20
CA GLY A 50 3.48 7.62 -4.61
C GLY A 50 4.14 6.24 -4.77
N GLU A 51 3.69 5.26 -3.99
CA GLU A 51 4.06 3.85 -4.09
C GLU A 51 3.27 3.08 -5.18
N GLY A 52 2.37 3.74 -5.90
CA GLY A 52 1.60 3.19 -7.01
C GLY A 52 0.34 2.43 -6.59
N PHE A 53 -0.18 2.67 -5.38
CA PHE A 53 -1.51 2.19 -5.00
C PHE A 53 -2.61 3.14 -5.48
N ASP A 54 -3.79 2.59 -5.76
CA ASP A 54 -5.05 3.34 -5.89
C ASP A 54 -5.76 3.31 -4.54
N CYS A 55 -5.99 4.47 -3.92
CA CYS A 55 -6.47 4.58 -2.55
C CYS A 55 -7.86 5.22 -2.47
N LYS A 56 -8.72 4.64 -1.62
CA LYS A 56 -10.09 5.14 -1.37
C LYS A 56 -10.44 5.03 0.10
N VAL A 57 -10.99 6.10 0.65
CA VAL A 57 -11.51 6.11 2.03
C VAL A 57 -12.75 5.24 2.09
N THR A 58 -12.80 4.36 3.08
CA THR A 58 -13.99 3.60 3.44
C THR A 58 -14.33 3.94 4.89
N ARG A 59 -15.58 4.30 5.15
CA ARG A 59 -16.10 4.59 6.48
C ARG A 59 -17.11 3.53 6.89
N ASN A 60 -17.05 3.09 8.14
CA ASN A 60 -17.89 2.02 8.68
C ASN A 60 -17.97 0.78 7.75
N GLY A 61 -16.82 0.37 7.25
CA GLY A 61 -16.69 -0.67 6.24
C GLY A 61 -16.20 -1.99 6.81
N VAL A 62 -16.24 -3.01 5.96
CA VAL A 62 -15.66 -4.32 6.26
C VAL A 62 -14.40 -4.52 5.42
N PHE A 63 -13.32 -4.95 6.08
CA PHE A 63 -12.10 -5.40 5.43
C PHE A 63 -11.90 -6.90 5.67
N ARG A 64 -11.79 -7.68 4.58
CA ARG A 64 -11.49 -9.11 4.65
C ARG A 64 -10.03 -9.36 4.31
N GLU A 65 -9.31 -10.03 5.21
CA GLU A 65 -7.98 -10.53 4.91
C GLU A 65 -8.06 -11.79 4.06
N MET A 66 -7.88 -11.66 2.73
CA MET A 66 -7.76 -12.83 1.86
C MET A 66 -6.28 -13.16 1.63
N ARG A 67 -5.87 -14.42 1.81
CA ARG A 67 -4.54 -14.94 1.44
C ARG A 67 -4.56 -15.73 0.11
N HIS A 68 -5.75 -16.08 -0.37
CA HIS A 68 -6.00 -16.73 -1.66
C HIS A 68 -7.34 -16.23 -2.23
N TRP A 69 -7.55 -16.33 -3.54
CA TRP A 69 -8.78 -15.83 -4.20
C TRP A 69 -10.07 -16.52 -3.68
N ALA A 70 -9.94 -17.76 -3.23
CA ALA A 70 -11.02 -18.58 -2.67
C ALA A 70 -11.05 -18.59 -1.13
N ASP A 71 -10.17 -17.84 -0.47
CA ASP A 71 -10.03 -17.88 0.98
C ASP A 71 -11.12 -17.10 1.70
N LYS A 72 -11.48 -17.55 2.89
CA LYS A 72 -12.35 -16.85 3.84
C LYS A 72 -11.55 -16.53 5.09
N GLY A 73 -10.53 -15.68 4.94
CA GLY A 73 -9.82 -15.16 6.09
C GLY A 73 -10.69 -14.20 6.91
N PRO A 74 -10.15 -13.66 8.02
CA PRO A 74 -10.94 -12.92 9.00
C PRO A 74 -11.56 -11.66 8.38
N ASP A 75 -12.78 -11.38 8.83
CA ASP A 75 -13.48 -10.11 8.60
C ASP A 75 -13.16 -9.15 9.73
N HIS A 76 -12.87 -7.92 9.35
CA HIS A 76 -12.71 -6.78 10.25
C HIS A 76 -13.84 -5.80 9.95
N GLU A 77 -14.83 -5.77 10.83
CA GLU A 77 -16.07 -5.01 10.67
C GLU A 77 -16.02 -3.66 11.39
N ASP A 78 -16.93 -2.76 11.02
CA ASP A 78 -17.12 -1.45 11.64
C ASP A 78 -15.83 -0.58 11.69
N LEU A 79 -15.00 -0.69 10.66
CA LEU A 79 -13.74 0.05 10.55
C LEU A 79 -13.85 1.27 9.62
N ASP A 80 -13.20 2.35 10.03
CA ASP A 80 -12.80 3.43 9.15
C ASP A 80 -11.37 3.18 8.66
N PHE A 81 -11.17 3.11 7.35
CA PHE A 81 -9.84 2.82 6.80
C PHE A 81 -9.62 3.43 5.42
N LEU A 82 -8.36 3.73 5.14
CA LEU A 82 -7.89 4.01 3.79
C LEU A 82 -7.60 2.69 3.08
N ARG A 83 -8.43 2.32 2.11
CA ARG A 83 -8.25 1.13 1.29
C ARG A 83 -7.33 1.45 0.11
N CYS A 84 -6.14 0.89 0.10
CA CYS A 84 -5.16 1.04 -0.98
C CYS A 84 -4.98 -0.28 -1.73
N ARG A 85 -5.18 -0.25 -3.05
CA ARG A 85 -5.09 -1.43 -3.92
C ARG A 85 -4.01 -1.27 -4.97
N ARG A 86 -3.22 -2.32 -5.21
CA ARG A 86 -2.24 -2.36 -6.30
C ARG A 86 -2.19 -3.74 -6.94
N ILE A 87 -2.14 -3.78 -8.26
CA ILE A 87 -1.93 -5.02 -9.03
C ILE A 87 -0.52 -4.97 -9.62
N ASN A 88 0.32 -5.92 -9.25
CA ASN A 88 1.65 -6.09 -9.82
C ASN A 88 1.60 -7.22 -10.85
N SER A 89 1.79 -6.93 -12.13
CA SER A 89 1.83 -7.93 -13.21
C SER A 89 3.08 -8.82 -13.22
N ASN A 90 3.98 -8.67 -12.24
CA ASN A 90 5.26 -9.39 -12.17
C ASN A 90 5.16 -10.75 -11.45
N ALA A 91 3.97 -11.36 -11.32
CA ALA A 91 3.82 -12.67 -10.67
C ALA A 91 4.00 -13.86 -11.63
N GLY A 92 4.17 -13.60 -12.94
CA GLY A 92 4.34 -14.59 -14.01
C GLY A 92 3.73 -14.07 -15.31
N PHE A 93 4.00 -14.71 -16.46
CA PHE A 93 3.56 -14.22 -17.79
C PHE A 93 2.04 -14.07 -17.95
N LEU A 94 1.22 -14.61 -17.02
CA LEU A 94 -0.24 -14.48 -16.96
C LEU A 94 -0.80 -14.27 -15.54
N MET A 95 0.06 -14.03 -14.54
CA MET A 95 -0.37 -13.90 -13.14
C MET A 95 -0.18 -12.46 -12.64
N GLY A 96 -1.23 -11.91 -12.03
CA GLY A 96 -1.22 -10.64 -11.32
C GLY A 96 -1.17 -10.88 -9.81
N ARG A 97 -0.25 -10.21 -9.12
CA ARG A 97 -0.28 -10.15 -7.65
C ARG A 97 -1.14 -8.98 -7.21
N VAL A 98 -2.25 -9.26 -6.56
CA VAL A 98 -3.14 -8.24 -6.02
C VAL A 98 -2.78 -7.97 -4.56
N TRP A 99 -2.54 -6.70 -4.27
CA TRP A 99 -2.37 -6.16 -2.93
C TRP A 99 -3.60 -5.34 -2.58
N ASN A 100 -4.25 -5.68 -1.47
CA ASN A 100 -5.25 -4.83 -0.83
C ASN A 100 -4.73 -4.53 0.58
N VAL A 101 -4.56 -3.25 0.88
CA VAL A 101 -4.08 -2.76 2.16
C VAL A 101 -5.17 -1.88 2.76
N ALA A 102 -5.50 -2.09 4.02
CA ALA A 102 -6.31 -1.16 4.79
C ALA A 102 -5.43 -0.52 5.86
N ILE A 103 -5.34 0.81 5.85
CA ILE A 103 -4.70 1.58 6.91
C ILE A 103 -5.83 2.13 7.76
N VAL A 104 -5.93 1.68 9.01
CA VAL A 104 -7.06 2.01 9.88
C VAL A 104 -6.93 3.47 10.36
N LEU A 105 -8.07 4.16 10.42
CA LEU A 105 -8.19 5.58 10.71
C LEU A 105 -8.79 5.80 12.10
N ASP A 106 -8.36 6.88 12.73
CA ASP A 106 -9.01 7.53 13.87
C ASP A 106 -9.38 8.95 13.42
N GLY A 107 -10.61 9.14 12.99
CA GLY A 107 -11.05 10.38 12.33
C GLY A 107 -10.33 10.63 10.99
N ASP A 108 -9.53 11.68 10.92
CA ASP A 108 -8.77 12.09 9.72
C ASP A 108 -7.27 11.79 9.83
N VAL A 109 -6.86 10.98 10.80
CA VAL A 109 -5.48 10.49 10.95
C VAL A 109 -5.46 8.96 11.02
N THR A 110 -4.29 8.36 10.81
CA THR A 110 -4.09 6.91 10.93
C THR A 110 -3.92 6.50 12.39
N ASN A 111 -4.46 5.35 12.79
CA ASN A 111 -4.28 4.83 14.17
C ASN A 111 -3.02 3.94 14.33
N GLY A 112 -2.34 3.63 13.21
CA GLY A 112 -1.14 2.79 13.16
C GLY A 112 -1.39 1.31 12.85
N GLU A 113 -2.63 0.86 12.84
CA GLU A 113 -3.00 -0.49 12.44
C GLU A 113 -3.08 -0.59 10.91
N VAL A 114 -2.50 -1.67 10.38
CA VAL A 114 -2.45 -1.96 8.95
C VAL A 114 -2.92 -3.40 8.74
N LEU A 115 -3.86 -3.60 7.84
CA LEU A 115 -4.34 -4.92 7.44
C LEU A 115 -3.93 -5.16 5.99
N VAL A 116 -3.40 -6.35 5.70
CA VAL A 116 -2.92 -6.68 4.36
C VAL A 116 -3.59 -7.96 3.86
N SER A 117 -4.36 -7.81 2.80
CA SER A 117 -4.84 -8.93 1.98
C SER A 117 -4.00 -9.03 0.71
N HIS A 118 -3.59 -10.26 0.41
CA HIS A 118 -2.71 -10.58 -0.70
C HIS A 118 -3.19 -11.87 -1.37
N PHE A 119 -3.34 -11.84 -2.68
CA PHE A 119 -3.55 -13.05 -3.47
C PHE A 119 -2.87 -12.93 -4.84
N VAL A 120 -2.68 -14.08 -5.48
CA VAL A 120 -2.25 -14.17 -6.87
C VAL A 120 -3.47 -14.57 -7.69
N ASP A 121 -3.70 -13.85 -8.77
CA ASP A 121 -4.81 -14.05 -9.70
C ASP A 121 -4.24 -14.38 -11.09
N GLY A 122 -4.76 -15.41 -11.74
CA GLY A 122 -4.27 -15.93 -13.02
C GLY A 122 -4.93 -17.27 -13.39
N PRO A 123 -4.96 -17.63 -14.69
CA PRO A 123 -5.57 -18.88 -15.19
C PRO A 123 -4.81 -20.14 -14.79
#